data_AF-A0A7S2CEX0-F1
#
_entry.id   AF-A0A7S2CEX0-F1
#
_cell.length_a   1.000
_cell.length_b   1.000
_cell.length_c   1.000
_cell.angle_alpha   90.00
_cell.angle_beta   90.00
_cell.angle_gamma   90.00
#
_symmetry.space_group_name_H-M   'P 1'
#
loop_
_entity.id
_entity.type
_entity.pdbx_description
1 polymer ?
#
loop_
_entity_poly.entity_id
_entity_poly.type
_entity_poly.pdbx_seq_one_letter_code
_entity_poly.pdbx_strand_id
1 'polypeptide(L)'
;ATLAANFPSRVLGTVTLSSHPGLRSPFERQQRASGDLLLAAKLAALKTPQELRSFLERWYSAPLWARLSERRPEAYGRMLSKRLQTSPQHAIHALLGMSLARQPDLWPKAGSSAGGAPA
;
A
#
# COMPACT_ATOMS: atom_id res chain seq x y z
N ALA A 1 11.32 -3.52 -2.50
CA ALA A 1 11.51 -4.60 -3.50
C ALA A 1 12.17 -4.07 -4.78
N THR A 2 11.59 -3.08 -5.47
CA THR A 2 12.13 -2.57 -6.76
C THR A 2 13.58 -2.12 -6.73
N LEU A 3 14.01 -1.41 -5.67
CA LEU A 3 15.41 -0.99 -5.51
C LEU A 3 16.36 -2.20 -5.46
N ALA A 4 16.09 -3.14 -4.56
CA ALA A 4 16.90 -4.34 -4.39
C ALA A 4 16.92 -5.23 -5.65
N ALA A 5 15.77 -5.35 -6.33
CA ALA A 5 15.64 -6.15 -7.54
C ALA A 5 16.38 -5.54 -8.75
N ASN A 6 16.54 -4.22 -8.81
CA ASN A 6 17.22 -3.54 -9.92
C ASN A 6 18.67 -3.18 -9.62
N PHE A 7 19.03 -3.07 -8.33
CA PHE A 7 20.37 -2.66 -7.89
C PHE A 7 20.84 -3.51 -6.71
N PRO A 8 20.97 -4.84 -6.88
CA PRO A 8 21.30 -5.75 -5.78
C PRO A 8 22.66 -5.43 -5.14
N SER A 9 23.62 -4.89 -5.89
CA SER A 9 24.94 -4.48 -5.36
C SER A 9 24.91 -3.23 -4.48
N ARG A 10 23.79 -2.50 -4.44
CA ARG A 10 23.63 -1.27 -3.64
C ARG A 10 22.92 -1.49 -2.31
N VAL A 11 22.47 -2.72 -2.03
CA VAL A 11 21.77 -3.08 -0.80
C VAL A 11 22.36 -4.37 -0.23
N LEU A 12 22.55 -4.42 1.09
CA LEU A 12 23.07 -5.63 1.76
C LEU A 12 22.03 -6.77 1.81
N GLY A 13 20.75 -6.42 1.71
CA GLY A 13 19.65 -7.37 1.77
C GLY A 13 18.30 -6.65 1.80
N THR A 14 17.21 -7.40 1.84
CA THR A 14 15.86 -6.82 1.94
C THR A 14 14.98 -7.67 2.84
N VAL A 15 14.26 -7.01 3.75
CA VAL A 15 13.14 -7.61 4.49
C VAL A 15 11.85 -7.01 3.94
N THR A 16 10.94 -7.85 3.47
CA THR A 16 9.63 -7.43 2.95
C THR A 16 8.52 -7.86 3.89
N LEU A 17 7.68 -6.92 4.31
CA LEU A 17 6.52 -7.18 5.18
C LEU A 17 5.26 -6.73 4.45
N SER A 18 4.29 -7.64 4.30
CA SER A 18 2.98 -7.37 3.68
C SER A 18 3.06 -6.67 2.32
N SER A 19 4.09 -6.95 1.52
CA SER A 19 4.30 -6.33 0.21
C SER A 19 4.01 -7.31 -0.93
N HIS A 20 3.58 -6.78 -2.07
CA HIS A 20 3.38 -7.56 -3.29
C HIS A 20 4.46 -7.21 -4.33
N PRO A 21 5.08 -8.19 -5.01
CA PRO A 21 6.11 -7.93 -6.02
C PRO A 21 5.51 -7.56 -7.40
N GLY A 22 4.31 -6.96 -7.44
CA GLY A 22 3.61 -6.59 -8.67
C GLY A 22 2.62 -7.63 -9.20
N LEU A 23 1.58 -7.17 -9.91
CA LEU A 23 0.55 -8.00 -10.53
C LEU A 23 1.05 -8.61 -11.84
N ARG A 24 0.64 -9.83 -12.19
CA ARG A 24 1.07 -10.47 -13.46
C ARG A 24 0.02 -10.35 -14.54
N SER A 25 -1.24 -10.51 -14.17
CA SER A 25 -2.34 -10.45 -15.13
C SER A 25 -2.64 -9.01 -15.57
N PRO A 26 -2.73 -8.74 -16.90
CA PRO A 26 -3.23 -7.47 -17.40
C PRO A 26 -4.63 -7.12 -16.87
N PHE A 27 -5.48 -8.14 -16.70
CA PHE A 27 -6.83 -7.98 -16.18
C PHE A 27 -6.81 -7.54 -14.70
N GLU A 28 -6.03 -8.19 -13.84
CA GLU A 28 -5.88 -7.78 -12.44
C GLU A 28 -5.31 -6.36 -12.32
N ARG A 29 -4.38 -5.99 -13.21
CA ARG A 29 -3.83 -4.63 -13.28
C ARG A 29 -4.90 -3.61 -13.62
N GLN A 30 -5.74 -3.88 -14.61
CA GLN A 30 -6.83 -2.99 -15.00
C GLN A 30 -7.88 -2.86 -13.89
N GLN A 31 -8.25 -3.98 -13.25
CA GLN A 31 -9.16 -3.97 -12.10
C GLN A 31 -8.59 -3.13 -10.95
N ARG A 32 -7.31 -3.32 -10.63
CA ARG A 32 -6.63 -2.56 -9.59
C ARG A 32 -6.57 -1.06 -9.93
N ALA A 33 -6.23 -0.70 -11.17
CA ALA A 33 -6.19 0.68 -11.61
C ALA A 33 -7.56 1.36 -11.49
N SER A 34 -8.62 0.66 -11.89
CA SER A 34 -10.00 1.15 -11.78
C SER A 34 -10.41 1.37 -10.33
N GLY A 35 -10.08 0.41 -9.44
CA GLY A 35 -10.33 0.55 -8.00
C GLY A 35 -9.58 1.72 -7.36
N ASP A 36 -8.31 1.92 -7.72
CA ASP A 36 -7.52 3.04 -7.22
C ASP A 36 -8.08 4.40 -7.70
N LEU A 37 -8.56 4.48 -8.95
CA LEU A 37 -9.21 5.69 -9.48
C LEU A 37 -10.53 6.00 -8.76
N LEU A 38 -11.35 4.99 -8.49
CA LEU A 38 -12.59 5.16 -7.72
C LEU A 38 -12.30 5.62 -6.29
N LEU A 39 -11.25 5.08 -5.66
CA LEU A 39 -10.83 5.49 -4.33
C LEU A 39 -10.30 6.93 -4.33
N ALA A 40 -9.53 7.31 -5.34
CA ALA A 40 -9.05 8.68 -5.53
C ALA A 40 -10.22 9.66 -5.70
N ALA A 41 -11.25 9.31 -6.49
CA ALA A 41 -12.45 10.13 -6.64
C ALA A 41 -13.19 10.33 -5.31
N LYS A 42 -13.31 9.28 -4.49
CA LYS A 42 -13.90 9.38 -3.14
C LYS A 42 -13.12 10.32 -2.23
N LEU A 43 -11.78 10.28 -2.30
CA LEU A 43 -10.91 11.19 -1.54
C LEU A 43 -11.01 12.64 -2.04
N ALA A 44 -11.10 12.84 -3.36
CA ALA A 44 -11.23 14.17 -3.97
C ALA A 44 -12.55 14.85 -3.60
N ALA A 45 -13.60 14.07 -3.37
CA ALA A 45 -14.92 14.57 -3.00
C ALA A 45 -15.01 15.04 -1.53
N LEU A 46 -14.01 14.76 -0.69
CA LEU A 46 -13.99 15.16 0.72
C LEU A 46 -13.77 16.67 0.84
N LYS A 47 -14.64 17.34 1.58
CA LYS A 47 -14.62 18.80 1.81
C LYS A 47 -14.32 19.17 3.25
N THR A 48 -14.54 18.26 4.19
CA THR A 48 -14.41 18.56 5.63
C THR A 48 -13.51 17.54 6.35
N PRO A 49 -12.89 17.93 7.48
CA PRO A 49 -12.15 17.00 8.33
C PRO A 49 -13.01 15.84 8.86
N GLN A 50 -14.31 16.08 9.08
CA GLN A 50 -15.24 15.06 9.55
C GLN A 50 -15.51 14.00 8.47
N GLU A 51 -15.62 14.40 7.20
CA GLU A 51 -15.74 13.46 6.09
C GLU A 51 -14.49 12.60 5.92
N LEU A 52 -13.29 13.16 6.12
CA LEU A 52 -12.03 12.40 6.15
C LEU A 52 -12.02 11.38 7.30
N ARG A 53 -12.48 11.77 8.49
CA ARG A 53 -12.63 10.85 9.62
C ARG A 53 -13.55 9.68 9.26
N SER A 54 -14.74 9.95 8.77
CA SER A 54 -15.69 8.89 8.40
C SER A 54 -15.17 8.02 7.25
N PHE A 55 -14.41 8.59 6.31
CA PHE A 55 -13.72 7.83 5.28
C PHE A 55 -12.71 6.85 5.90
N LEU A 56 -11.85 7.33 6.81
CA LEU A 56 -10.82 6.51 7.45
C LEU A 56 -11.44 5.41 8.34
N GLU A 57 -12.50 5.71 9.08
CA GLU A 57 -13.22 4.72 9.89
C GLU A 57 -13.80 3.59 9.03
N ARG A 58 -14.40 3.94 7.88
CA ARG A 58 -14.85 2.94 6.89
C ARG A 58 -13.69 2.19 6.24
N TRP A 59 -12.58 2.86 5.97
CA TRP A 59 -11.39 2.23 5.40
C TRP A 59 -10.83 1.17 6.34
N TYR A 60 -10.78 1.46 7.64
CA TYR A 60 -10.26 0.56 8.67
C TYR A 60 -11.24 -0.50 9.16
N SER A 61 -12.51 -0.44 8.77
CA SER A 61 -13.48 -1.53 9.01
C SER A 61 -13.36 -2.68 8.00
N ALA A 62 -12.61 -2.49 6.90
CA ALA A 62 -12.41 -3.53 5.90
C ALA A 62 -11.75 -4.79 6.49
N PRO A 63 -12.11 -6.02 6.04
CA PRO A 63 -11.58 -7.27 6.57
C PRO A 63 -10.05 -7.37 6.61
N LEU A 64 -9.37 -6.69 5.69
CA LEU A 64 -7.90 -6.57 5.63
C LEU A 64 -7.29 -6.15 6.97
N TRP A 65 -7.98 -5.31 7.74
CA TRP A 65 -7.50 -4.78 9.02
C TRP A 65 -7.84 -5.66 10.22
N ALA A 66 -8.56 -6.77 10.01
CA ALA A 66 -8.85 -7.79 11.02
C ALA A 66 -9.35 -7.19 12.36
N ARG A 67 -10.30 -6.23 12.29
CA ARG A 67 -10.84 -5.51 13.46
C ARG A 67 -9.78 -4.79 14.30
N LEU A 68 -8.85 -4.11 13.64
CA LEU A 68 -7.74 -3.38 14.27
C LEU A 68 -8.18 -2.41 15.38
N SER A 69 -9.31 -1.72 15.19
CA SER A 69 -9.88 -0.78 16.16
C SER A 69 -10.27 -1.46 17.48
N GLU A 70 -10.74 -2.70 17.42
CA GLU A 70 -11.14 -3.49 18.59
C GLU A 70 -9.93 -4.17 19.24
N ARG A 71 -9.05 -4.77 18.42
CA ARG A 71 -7.92 -5.57 18.92
C ARG A 71 -6.81 -4.72 19.51
N ARG A 72 -6.60 -3.51 18.99
CA ARG A 72 -5.48 -2.61 19.36
C ARG A 72 -5.96 -1.15 19.44
N PRO A 73 -6.93 -0.83 20.32
CA PRO A 73 -7.64 0.45 20.33
C PRO A 73 -6.69 1.65 20.50
N GLU A 74 -5.70 1.56 21.37
CA GLU A 74 -4.74 2.65 21.57
C GLU A 74 -3.86 2.91 20.34
N ALA A 75 -3.34 1.84 19.73
CA ALA A 75 -2.49 1.95 18.54
C ALA A 75 -3.30 2.45 17.35
N TYR A 76 -4.55 1.98 17.22
CA TYR A 76 -5.51 2.47 16.25
C TYR A 76 -5.79 3.96 16.44
N GLY A 77 -6.07 4.42 17.66
CA GLY A 77 -6.29 5.83 17.97
C GLY A 77 -5.10 6.71 17.59
N ARG A 78 -3.88 6.31 17.96
CA ARG A 78 -2.65 7.02 17.56
C ARG A 78 -2.45 7.06 16.04
N MET A 79 -2.72 5.95 15.35
CA MET A 79 -2.64 5.89 13.88
C MET A 79 -3.68 6.81 13.24
N LEU A 80 -4.94 6.75 13.69
CA LEU A 80 -6.04 7.54 13.14
C LEU A 80 -5.77 9.05 13.29
N SER A 81 -5.31 9.49 14.47
CA SER A 81 -4.94 10.89 14.71
C SER A 81 -3.86 11.40 13.76
N LYS A 82 -2.85 10.57 13.43
CA LYS A 82 -1.83 10.92 12.43
C LYS A 82 -2.41 10.98 11.00
N ARG A 83 -3.28 10.03 10.65
CA ARG A 83 -3.91 9.99 9.32
C ARG A 83 -4.84 11.18 9.07
N LEU A 84 -5.51 11.68 10.11
CA LEU A 84 -6.37 12.87 10.02
C LEU A 84 -5.61 14.16 9.69
N GLN A 85 -4.29 14.19 9.92
CA GLN A 85 -3.43 15.31 9.52
C GLN A 85 -2.97 15.20 8.05
N THR A 86 -3.29 14.10 7.35
CA THR A 86 -2.91 13.91 5.95
C THR A 86 -3.90 14.63 5.04
N SER A 87 -3.38 15.49 4.15
CA SER A 87 -4.19 16.10 3.08
C SER A 87 -4.77 15.02 2.15
N PRO A 88 -6.07 15.04 1.85
CA PRO A 88 -6.67 14.15 0.86
C PRO A 88 -5.98 14.20 -0.51
N GLN A 89 -5.58 15.40 -0.96
CA GLN A 89 -4.85 15.57 -2.22
C GLN A 89 -3.50 14.82 -2.21
N HIS A 90 -2.72 14.94 -1.13
CA HIS A 90 -1.47 14.19 -0.99
C HIS A 90 -1.71 12.67 -0.94
N ALA A 91 -2.79 12.22 -0.29
CA ALA A 91 -3.17 10.81 -0.28
C ALA A 91 -3.52 10.29 -1.68
N ILE A 92 -4.20 11.10 -2.51
CA ILE A 92 -4.51 10.78 -3.90
C ILE A 92 -3.22 10.66 -4.73
N HIS A 93 -2.29 11.61 -4.60
CA HIS A 93 -1.00 11.54 -5.28
C HIS A 93 -0.21 10.28 -4.90
N ALA A 94 -0.17 9.95 -3.61
CA ALA A 94 0.46 8.74 -3.12
C ALA A 94 -0.20 7.47 -3.69
N LEU A 95 -1.54 7.40 -3.66
CA LEU A 95 -2.31 6.27 -4.17
C LEU A 95 -2.05 6.02 -5.67
N LEU A 96 -2.17 7.05 -6.49
CA LEU A 96 -2.04 6.94 -7.95
C LEU A 96 -0.58 6.85 -8.40
N GLY A 97 0.35 7.48 -7.68
CA GLY A 97 1.78 7.42 -7.96
C GLY A 97 2.42 6.09 -7.58
N MET A 98 1.95 5.46 -6.49
CA MET A 98 2.50 4.21 -5.96
C MET A 98 1.58 2.99 -6.14
N SER A 99 0.54 3.14 -6.97
CA SER A 99 -0.43 2.08 -7.27
C SER A 99 0.24 0.77 -7.67
N LEU A 100 -0.24 -0.35 -7.11
CA LEU A 100 0.21 -1.68 -7.49
C LEU A 100 -0.04 -1.98 -8.98
N ALA A 101 -1.06 -1.36 -9.59
CA ALA A 101 -1.32 -1.51 -11.03
C ALA A 101 -0.15 -0.99 -11.88
N ARG A 102 0.59 -0.01 -11.37
CA ARG A 102 1.75 0.62 -12.02
C ARG A 102 3.09 -0.01 -11.65
N GLN A 103 3.12 -0.86 -10.62
CA GLN A 103 4.35 -1.50 -10.20
C GLN A 103 4.78 -2.55 -11.24
N PRO A 104 6.09 -2.65 -11.54
CA PRO A 104 6.60 -3.69 -12.43
C PRO A 104 6.32 -5.08 -11.86
N ASP A 105 6.23 -6.09 -12.73
CA ASP A 105 6.28 -7.48 -12.29
C ASP A 105 7.72 -7.83 -11.86
N LEU A 106 7.89 -8.05 -10.57
CA LEU A 106 9.16 -8.41 -9.95
C LEU A 106 9.24 -9.89 -9.58
N TRP A 107 8.19 -10.69 -9.83
CA TRP A 107 8.23 -12.13 -9.56
C TRP A 107 9.42 -12.84 -10.24
N PRO A 108 9.80 -12.52 -11.50
CA PRO A 108 10.98 -13.13 -12.13
C PRO A 108 12.30 -12.85 -11.41
N LYS A 109 12.38 -11.72 -10.68
CA LYS A 109 13.58 -11.30 -9.94
C LYS A 109 13.57 -11.73 -8.47
N ALA A 110 12.41 -12.13 -7.95
CA ALA A 110 12.24 -12.53 -6.55
C ALA A 110 12.80 -13.93 -6.24
N GLY A 111 13.05 -14.77 -7.26
CA GLY A 111 13.53 -16.16 -7.12
C GLY A 111 15.06 -16.32 -7.02
N SER A 112 15.84 -15.26 -7.20
CA SER A 112 17.31 -15.32 -7.06
C SER A 112 17.73 -15.04 -5.62
N SER A 113 17.28 -15.86 -4.66
CA SER A 113 18.00 -15.95 -3.40
C SER A 113 19.29 -16.72 -3.67
N ALA A 114 20.42 -16.02 -3.74
CA ALA A 114 21.73 -16.64 -3.66
C ALA A 114 21.84 -17.31 -2.28
N GLY A 115 21.43 -18.58 -2.21
CA GLY A 115 21.79 -19.48 -1.13
C GLY A 115 23.28 -19.77 -1.25
N GLY A 116 24.11 -18.93 -0.64
CA GLY A 116 25.46 -19.33 -0.29
C GLY A 116 25.37 -20.44 0.75
N ALA A 117 25.62 -21.69 0.32
CA ALA A 117 25.90 -22.76 1.25
C ALA A 117 27.20 -22.40 2.01
N PRO A 118 27.23 -22.48 3.35
CA PRO A 118 28.48 -22.35 4.08
C PRO A 118 29.38 -23.55 3.73
N ALA A 119 30.63 -23.26 3.40
CA ALA A 119 31.71 -24.24 3.29
C ALA A 119 32.14 -24.75 4.66
#